data_AF-A0A0M3M4F9-F1
#
_entry.id   AF-A0A0M3M4F9-F1
#
_cell.length_a   1.000
_cell.length_b   1.000
_cell.length_c   1.000
_cell.angle_alpha   90.00
_cell.angle_beta   90.00
_cell.angle_gamma   90.00
#
_symmetry.space_group_name_H-M   'P 1'
#
loop_
_entity.id
_entity.type
_entity.pdbx_description
1 polymer ?
#
loop_
_entity_poly.entity_id
_entity_poly.type
_entity_poly.pdbx_seq_one_letter_code
_entity_poly.pdbx_strand_id
1 'polypeptide(L)' 'NCWVLYRLDNHAEVKALNPDCTNNDISKIISRKYHSETEAVKDEYRRRAQEEKRQHAIDNPGYRYQP' A
#
# COMPACT_ATOMS: atom_id res chain seq x y z
N ASN A 1 4.69 -3.66 2.35
CA ASN A 1 5.01 -3.03 1.05
C ASN A 1 4.26 -1.72 0.89
N CYS A 2 4.87 -0.69 0.31
CA CYS A 2 4.28 0.66 0.18
C CYS A 2 2.96 0.69 -0.60
N TRP A 3 2.84 -0.12 -1.64
CA TRP A 3 1.58 -0.25 -2.39
C TRP A 3 0.43 -0.79 -1.54
N VAL A 4 0.70 -1.70 -0.59
CA VAL A 4 -0.34 -2.26 0.28
C VAL A 4 -0.87 -1.20 1.24
N LEU A 5 0.02 -0.37 1.83
CA LEU A 5 -0.38 0.76 2.66
C LEU A 5 -1.24 1.75 1.88
N TYR A 6 -0.76 2.17 0.70
CA TYR A 6 -1.49 3.07 -0.18
C TYR A 6 -2.86 2.50 -0.57
N ARG A 7 -2.91 1.21 -0.89
CA ARG A 7 -4.17 0.53 -1.23
C ARG A 7 -5.12 0.54 -0.05
N LEU A 8 -4.68 0.22 1.17
CA LEU A 8 -5.57 0.21 2.33
C LEU A 8 -6.19 1.58 2.60
N ASP A 9 -5.38 2.64 2.55
CA ASP A 9 -5.85 4.03 2.72
C ASP A 9 -6.91 4.41 1.67
N ASN A 10 -6.65 4.08 0.40
CA ASN A 10 -7.52 4.48 -0.71
C ASN A 10 -8.68 3.50 -0.95
N HIS A 11 -8.63 2.28 -0.43
CA HIS A 11 -9.63 1.24 -0.71
C HIS A 11 -10.99 1.60 -0.14
N ALA A 12 -11.04 2.14 1.07
CA ALA A 12 -12.29 2.59 1.69
C ALA A 12 -12.95 3.70 0.86
N GLU A 13 -12.17 4.69 0.43
CA GLU A 13 -12.64 5.79 -0.41
C GLU A 13 -13.12 5.30 -1.78
N VAL A 14 -12.32 4.51 -2.49
CA VAL A 14 -12.67 4.00 -3.82
C VAL A 14 -13.89 3.07 -3.76
N LYS A 15 -14.02 2.26 -2.69
CA LYS A 15 -15.19 1.40 -2.47
C LYS A 15 -16.43 2.22 -2.14
N ALA A 16 -16.30 3.30 -1.37
CA ALA A 16 -17.41 4.20 -1.08
C ALA A 16 -17.89 4.94 -2.33
N LEU A 17 -16.96 5.36 -3.20
CA LEU A 17 -17.26 6.00 -4.49
C LEU A 17 -17.81 5.00 -5.52
N ASN A 18 -17.42 3.72 -5.43
CA ASN A 18 -17.80 2.67 -6.37
C ASN A 18 -18.27 1.42 -5.61
N PRO A 19 -19.45 1.47 -4.95
CA PRO A 19 -19.95 0.35 -4.15
C PRO A 19 -20.19 -0.91 -5.00
N ASP A 20 -20.56 -0.73 -6.27
CA ASP A 20 -20.83 -1.82 -7.22
C ASP A 20 -19.55 -2.43 -7.85
N CYS A 21 -18.40 -1.76 -7.72
CA CYS A 21 -17.15 -2.29 -8.25
C CYS A 21 -16.64 -3.48 -7.42
N THR A 22 -16.09 -4.46 -8.14
CA THR A 22 -15.43 -5.60 -7.52
C THR A 22 -14.09 -5.21 -6.93
N ASN A 23 -13.59 -5.98 -5.96
CA ASN A 23 -12.26 -5.75 -5.37
C ASN A 23 -11.13 -5.75 -6.42
N ASN A 24 -11.31 -6.48 -7.52
CA ASN A 24 -10.38 -6.49 -8.65
C ASN A 24 -10.38 -5.15 -9.38
N ASP A 25 -11.55 -4.59 -9.67
CA ASP A 25 -11.67 -3.29 -10.34
C ASP A 25 -11.14 -2.16 -9.48
N ILE A 26 -11.43 -2.20 -8.17
CA ILE A 26 -10.89 -1.26 -7.18
C ILE A 26 -9.36 -1.34 -7.16
N SER A 27 -8.78 -2.54 -7.18
CA SER A 27 -7.33 -2.72 -7.20
C SER A 27 -6.70 -2.17 -8.48
N LYS A 28 -7.37 -2.29 -9.64
CA LYS A 28 -6.92 -1.67 -10.90
C LYS A 28 -6.99 -0.13 -10.84
N ILE A 29 -8.07 0.44 -10.27
CA ILE A 29 -8.24 1.89 -10.11
C ILE A 29 -7.14 2.44 -9.20
N ILE A 30 -6.95 1.84 -8.02
CA ILE A 30 -5.93 2.26 -7.06
C ILE A 30 -4.52 2.13 -7.67
N SER A 31 -4.24 1.08 -8.43
CA SER A 31 -2.95 0.91 -9.09
C SER A 31 -2.67 2.02 -10.10
N ARG A 32 -3.68 2.43 -10.89
CA ARG A 32 -3.56 3.57 -11.79
C ARG A 32 -3.37 4.88 -11.01
N LYS A 33 -4.17 5.11 -9.97
CA LYS A 33 -4.06 6.29 -9.11
C LYS A 33 -2.67 6.40 -8.51
N TYR A 34 -2.16 5.30 -7.92
CA TYR A 34 -0.80 5.23 -7.39
C TYR A 34 0.24 5.52 -8.46
N HIS A 35 0.09 5.04 -9.70
CA HIS A 35 1.04 5.35 -10.77
C HIS A 35 1.00 6.82 -11.19
N SER A 36 -0.18 7.45 -11.16
CA SER A 36 -0.37 8.88 -11.44
C SER A 36 0.00 9.81 -10.28
N GLU A 37 0.15 9.30 -9.06
CA GLU A 37 0.60 10.11 -7.92
C GLU A 37 2.02 10.65 -8.11
N THR A 38 2.29 11.76 -7.44
CA THR A 38 3.63 12.37 -7.42
C THR A 38 4.65 11.47 -6.76
N GLU A 39 5.92 11.65 -7.15
CA GLU A 39 7.03 10.91 -6.54
C GLU A 39 7.14 11.19 -5.04
N ALA A 40 6.86 12.41 -4.58
CA ALA A 40 6.87 12.76 -3.17
C ALA A 40 5.90 11.90 -2.35
N VAL A 41 4.67 11.69 -2.85
CA VAL A 41 3.67 10.83 -2.18
C VAL A 41 4.16 9.38 -2.17
N LYS A 42 4.61 8.86 -3.32
CA LYS A 42 5.15 7.50 -3.42
C LYS A 42 6.32 7.29 -2.47
N ASP A 43 7.21 8.28 -2.33
CA ASP A 43 8.38 8.22 -1.47
C ASP A 43 8.01 8.20 0.01
N GLU A 44 7.03 9.01 0.42
CA GLU A 44 6.48 8.97 1.78
C GLU A 44 5.93 7.57 2.12
N TYR A 45 5.16 6.96 1.21
CA TYR A 45 4.66 5.59 1.40
C TYR A 45 5.77 4.54 1.37
N ARG A 46 6.83 4.73 0.57
CA ARG A 46 8.04 3.88 0.59
C ARG A 46 8.74 3.96 1.93
N ARG A 47 8.96 5.18 2.45
CA ARG A 47 9.60 5.42 3.74
C ARG A 47 8.81 4.78 4.87
N ARG A 48 7.49 4.99 4.91
CA ARG A 48 6.60 4.32 5.89
C ARG A 48 6.67 2.81 5.81
N ALA A 49 6.63 2.24 4.61
CA ALA A 49 6.71 0.79 4.45
C ALA A 49 8.09 0.21 4.80
N GLN A 50 9.16 0.96 4.55
CA GLN A 50 10.51 0.58 4.97
C GLN A 50 10.64 0.64 6.49
N GLU A 51 10.08 1.67 7.12
CA GLU A 51 10.07 1.80 8.58
C GLU A 51 9.27 0.69 9.24
N GLU A 52 8.07 0.38 8.75
CA GLU A 52 7.28 -0.77 9.20
C GLU A 52 8.06 -2.09 9.03
N LYS A 53 8.76 -2.26 7.90
CA LYS A 53 9.60 -3.44 7.68
C LYS A 53 10.77 -3.50 8.66
N ARG A 54 11.39 -2.35 8.95
CA ARG A 54 12.51 -2.22 9.89
C ARG A 54 12.04 -2.52 11.31
N GLN A 55 10.93 -1.92 11.72
CA GLN A 55 10.30 -2.13 13.03
C GLN A 55 9.89 -3.59 13.19
N HIS A 56 9.25 -4.19 12.19
CA HIS A 56 8.89 -5.60 12.21
C HIS A 56 10.12 -6.52 12.33
N ALA A 57 11.24 -6.17 11.67
CA ALA A 57 12.50 -6.91 11.79
C ALA A 57 13.18 -6.74 13.16
N ILE A 58 12.98 -5.59 13.82
CA ILE A 58 13.47 -5.32 15.18
C ILE A 58 12.62 -6.06 16.22
N ASP A 59 11.30 -5.99 16.10
CA ASP A 59 10.35 -6.65 17.01
C ASP A 59 10.33 -8.17 16.84
N ASN A 60 10.73 -8.67 15.66
CA ASN A 60 10.89 -10.10 15.38
C ASN A 60 12.36 -10.42 15.07
N PRO A 61 13.24 -10.38 16.08
CA PRO A 61 14.64 -10.72 15.91
C PRO A 61 14.73 -12.22 15.58
N GLY A 62 14.89 -12.55 14.30
CA GLY A 62 14.83 -13.92 13.78
C GLY A 62 13.91 -14.10 12.57
N TYR A 63 13.20 -13.06 12.14
CA TYR A 63 12.39 -13.09 10.92
C TYR A 63 13.30 -13.21 9.68
N ARG A 64 13.51 -14.45 9.22
CA ARG A 64 14.21 -14.77 7.99
C ARG A 64 13.17 -14.91 6.88
N TYR A 65 13.04 -13.90 6.04
CA TYR A 65 12.30 -14.02 4.78
C TYR A 65 12.99 -15.10 3.93
N GLN A 66 12.44 -16.31 3.95
CA GLN A 66 12.87 -17.41 3.10
C GLN A 66 12.03 -17.33 1.81
N PRO A 67 12.65 -17.02 0.65
CA PRO A 67 11.96 -16.92 -0.62
C PRO A 67 11.44 -18.26 -1.11
#